data_AF-A0A9E4RK54-F1
#
_entry.id   AF-A0A9E4RK54-F1
#
_cell.length_a   1.000
_cell.length_b   1.000
_cell.length_c   1.000
_cell.angle_alpha   90.00
_cell.angle_beta   90.00
_cell.angle_gamma   90.00
#
_symmetry.space_group_name_H-M   'P 1'
#
loop_
_entity.id
_entity.type
_entity.pdbx_description
1 polymer ?
#
loop_
_entity_poly.entity_id
_entity_poly.type
_entity_poly.pdbx_seq_one_letter_code
_entity_poly.pdbx_strand_id
1 'polypeptide(L)'
;MFLYTSRRHWDGHGGNRARYLESACNPSLLEPGKAYLCTVDLWATSNVFPAGHRKRVEVSSSNFPRFDRNTNTGGAIAEDASFKPALQTVLHDSQHPSRITLPLVPR
;
A
#
# COMPACT_ATOMS: atom_id res chain seq x y z
N MET A 1 -0.53 -2.03 2.75
CA MET A 1 0.33 -2.15 1.57
C MET A 1 0.76 -0.75 1.15
N PHE A 2 2.04 -0.42 1.18
CA PHE A 2 2.63 0.91 0.92
C PHE A 2 3.53 0.82 -0.31
N LEU A 3 3.54 1.83 -1.17
CA LEU A 3 4.33 1.88 -2.41
C LEU A 3 5.48 2.92 -2.29
N TYR A 4 6.74 2.61 -2.68
CA TYR A 4 7.86 3.58 -2.74
C TYR A 4 8.61 3.61 -4.10
N THR A 5 9.31 4.69 -4.43
CA THR A 5 10.15 4.79 -5.64
C THR A 5 11.59 5.23 -5.26
N SER A 6 12.65 4.81 -5.98
CA SER A 6 14.08 5.16 -5.71
C SER A 6 14.74 5.77 -6.97
N ARG A 7 15.74 6.66 -6.96
CA ARG A 7 16.75 7.08 -5.96
C ARG A 7 16.69 8.60 -5.66
N ARG A 8 16.86 8.94 -4.37
CA ARG A 8 17.19 10.28 -3.80
C ARG A 8 16.22 11.46 -4.03
N HIS A 9 14.98 11.24 -4.44
CA HIS A 9 13.87 12.20 -4.24
C HIS A 9 12.57 11.43 -3.99
N TRP A 10 11.69 12.00 -3.17
CA TRP A 10 10.50 11.37 -2.60
C TRP A 10 9.24 11.94 -3.25
N ASP A 11 8.54 11.11 -4.03
CA ASP A 11 7.53 11.60 -4.96
C ASP A 11 6.10 11.10 -4.66
N GLY A 12 5.80 10.48 -3.51
CA GLY A 12 4.39 10.17 -3.14
C GLY A 12 4.19 8.79 -2.50
N HIS A 13 3.42 8.76 -1.41
CA HIS A 13 3.26 7.58 -0.56
C HIS A 13 1.87 7.56 0.07
N GLY A 14 1.29 6.38 0.12
CA GLY A 14 -0.04 6.12 0.64
C GLY A 14 -0.11 4.81 1.38
N GLY A 15 -1.14 4.64 2.19
CA GLY A 15 -1.41 3.40 2.89
C GLY A 15 -2.90 3.16 3.03
N ASN A 16 -3.25 1.89 3.10
CA ASN A 16 -4.59 1.47 3.48
C ASN A 16 -4.49 0.33 4.49
N ARG A 17 -5.37 0.36 5.50
CA ARG A 17 -5.47 -0.68 6.51
C ARG A 17 -6.58 -1.65 6.08
N ALA A 18 -6.22 -2.92 5.99
CA ALA A 18 -7.03 -3.98 5.42
C ALA A 18 -8.48 -4.07 5.92
N ARG A 19 -8.74 -3.71 7.19
CA ARG A 19 -10.11 -3.72 7.72
C ARG A 19 -11.05 -2.66 7.14
N TYR A 20 -10.51 -1.68 6.41
CA TYR A 20 -11.28 -0.59 5.80
C TYR A 20 -11.35 -0.70 4.27
N LEU A 21 -11.06 -1.88 3.70
CA LEU A 21 -11.10 -2.05 2.24
C LEU A 21 -12.51 -1.88 1.67
N GLU A 22 -13.53 -2.38 2.39
CA GLU A 22 -14.93 -2.32 1.94
C GLU A 22 -15.63 -1.04 2.42
N SER A 23 -15.32 -0.57 3.61
CA SER A 23 -15.90 0.64 4.18
C SER A 23 -14.95 1.34 5.15
N ALA A 24 -14.87 2.66 5.03
CA ALA A 24 -14.09 3.49 5.95
C ALA A 24 -14.72 3.59 7.35
N CYS A 25 -16.04 3.44 7.46
CA CYS A 25 -16.78 3.62 8.72
C CYS A 25 -17.26 2.29 9.34
N ASN A 26 -17.33 1.20 8.56
CA ASN A 26 -17.74 -0.11 9.05
C ASN A 26 -16.64 -1.15 8.78
N PRO A 27 -15.67 -1.32 9.70
CA PRO A 27 -14.56 -2.22 9.46
C PRO A 27 -14.97 -3.69 9.45
N SER A 28 -14.44 -4.45 8.50
CA SER A 28 -14.61 -5.90 8.39
C SER A 28 -13.25 -6.62 8.44
N LEU A 29 -13.23 -7.86 8.94
CA LEU A 29 -12.01 -8.68 8.90
C LEU A 29 -11.88 -9.38 7.55
N LEU A 30 -10.64 -9.58 7.11
CA LEU A 30 -10.36 -10.35 5.91
C LEU A 30 -10.27 -11.84 6.22
N GLU A 31 -10.78 -12.65 5.30
CA GLU A 31 -10.54 -14.10 5.28
C GLU A 31 -9.07 -14.40 4.87
N PRO A 32 -8.30 -15.18 5.65
CA PRO A 32 -6.94 -15.57 5.29
C PRO A 32 -6.89 -16.34 3.95
N GLY A 33 -5.92 -16.00 3.10
CA GLY A 33 -5.70 -16.68 1.81
C GLY A 33 -6.61 -16.21 0.67
N LYS A 34 -7.68 -15.46 0.96
CA LYS A 34 -8.53 -14.84 -0.05
C LYS A 34 -7.86 -13.56 -0.58
N ALA A 35 -7.87 -13.40 -1.91
CA ALA A 35 -7.36 -12.21 -2.57
C ALA A 35 -8.37 -11.06 -2.46
N TYR A 36 -7.87 -9.85 -2.18
CA TYR A 36 -8.69 -8.63 -2.11
C TYR A 36 -8.05 -7.54 -2.96
N LEU A 37 -8.88 -6.75 -3.64
CA LEU A 37 -8.43 -5.52 -4.27
C LEU A 37 -8.18 -4.46 -3.17
N CYS A 38 -6.98 -3.88 -3.18
CA CYS A 38 -6.61 -2.82 -2.27
C CYS A 38 -6.24 -1.57 -3.08
N THR A 39 -7.11 -0.56 -3.03
CA THR A 39 -6.82 0.75 -3.59
C THR A 39 -6.05 1.58 -2.56
N VAL A 40 -4.91 2.11 -2.99
CA VAL A 40 -4.05 2.97 -2.18
C VAL A 40 -3.93 4.33 -2.87
N ASP A 41 -4.40 5.38 -2.21
CA ASP A 41 -4.18 6.75 -2.64
C ASP A 41 -2.75 7.17 -2.27
N LEU A 42 -1.91 7.43 -3.28
CA LEU A 42 -0.50 7.82 -3.12
C LEU A 42 -0.31 9.33 -2.91
N TRP A 43 -1.41 10.09 -2.94
CA TRP A 43 -1.44 11.55 -2.98
C TRP A 43 -0.71 12.11 -4.22
N ALA A 44 -0.66 13.44 -4.30
CA ALA A 44 -0.17 14.14 -5.47
C ALA A 44 1.36 14.30 -5.47
N THR A 45 1.92 14.32 -6.68
CA THR A 45 3.29 14.71 -6.96
C THR A 45 3.39 15.34 -8.34
N SER A 46 4.48 16.06 -8.59
CA SER A 46 4.80 16.60 -9.91
C SER A 46 6.29 16.38 -10.14
N ASN A 47 6.63 15.39 -10.96
CA ASN A 47 8.02 15.08 -11.27
C ASN A 47 8.20 14.76 -12.75
N VAL A 48 9.37 15.14 -13.28
CA VAL A 48 9.85 14.74 -14.59
C VAL A 48 10.92 13.68 -14.37
N PHE A 49 10.81 12.55 -15.06
CA PHE A 49 11.83 11.51 -15.07
C PHE A 49 12.74 11.68 -16.29
N PRO A 50 13.98 12.20 -16.15
CA PRO A 50 14.89 12.39 -17.28
C PRO A 50 15.31 11.05 -17.91
N ALA A 51 15.91 11.13 -19.10
CA ALA A 51 16.50 9.96 -19.73
C ALA A 51 17.52 9.27 -18.79
N GLY A 52 17.49 7.94 -18.75
CA GLY A 52 18.33 7.13 -17.86
C GLY A 52 17.75 6.93 -16.45
N HIS A 53 16.71 7.65 -16.05
CA HIS A 53 16.01 7.39 -14.79
C HIS A 53 15.06 6.21 -14.92
N ARG A 54 14.67 5.63 -13.77
CA ARG A 54 13.69 4.56 -13.68
C ARG A 54 12.57 4.97 -12.73
N LYS A 55 11.35 4.64 -13.12
CA LYS A 55 10.20 4.60 -12.20
C LYS A 55 10.33 3.31 -11.39
N ARG A 56 10.20 3.39 -10.08
CA ARG A 56 10.25 2.24 -9.18
C ARG A 56 9.01 2.23 -8.31
N VAL A 57 8.56 1.06 -7.91
CA VAL A 57 7.44 0.89 -6.99
C VAL A 57 7.86 -0.18 -5.98
N GLU A 58 7.79 0.11 -4.69
CA GLU A 58 8.22 -0.77 -3.60
C GLU A 58 7.02 -1.08 -2.71
N VAL A 59 6.60 -2.32 -2.66
CA VAL A 59 5.39 -2.72 -1.94
C VAL A 59 5.76 -3.23 -0.54
N SER A 60 5.22 -2.65 0.53
CA SER A 60 5.46 -3.09 1.93
C SER A 60 4.17 -3.14 2.76
N SER A 61 4.16 -3.86 3.89
CA SER A 61 3.02 -3.90 4.82
C SER A 61 3.12 -2.93 6.00
N SER A 62 4.20 -2.14 6.08
CA SER A 62 4.42 -1.15 7.14
C SER A 62 5.16 0.09 6.64
N ASN A 63 4.97 1.21 7.35
CA ASN A 63 5.71 2.46 7.16
C ASN A 63 5.74 3.23 8.49
N PHE A 64 6.41 2.64 9.49
CA PHE A 64 6.55 3.22 10.82
C PHE A 64 7.72 4.22 10.82
N PRO A 65 7.64 5.37 11.53
CA PRO A 65 6.56 5.79 12.43
C PRO A 65 5.44 6.59 11.77
N ARG A 66 5.45 6.77 10.44
CA ARG A 66 4.43 7.56 9.74
C ARG A 66 3.01 7.02 9.94
N PHE A 67 2.87 5.70 9.98
CA PHE A 67 1.62 5.03 10.33
C PHE A 67 1.85 4.02 11.46
N ASP A 68 0.88 3.90 12.35
CA ASP A 68 0.89 2.86 13.39
C ASP A 68 0.94 1.47 12.76
N ARG A 69 1.77 0.61 13.34
CA ARG A 69 1.93 -0.78 12.92
C ARG A 69 0.61 -1.52 13.06
N ASN A 70 0.25 -2.31 12.05
CA ASN A 70 -0.87 -3.25 12.17
C ASN A 70 -0.42 -4.47 12.97
N THR A 71 -1.19 -4.87 13.98
CA THR A 71 -0.87 -6.02 14.84
C THR A 71 -1.10 -7.37 14.14
N ASN A 72 -1.89 -7.37 13.05
CA ASN A 72 -2.28 -8.54 12.26
C ASN A 72 -3.08 -9.60 13.07
N THR A 73 -3.66 -9.24 14.19
CA THR A 73 -4.51 -10.12 15.02
C THR A 73 -6.00 -10.00 14.69
N GLY A 74 -6.42 -8.88 14.11
CA GLY A 74 -7.82 -8.49 13.98
C GLY A 74 -8.36 -7.67 15.16
N GLY A 75 -7.61 -7.52 16.26
CA GLY A 75 -8.02 -6.76 17.46
C GLY A 75 -8.02 -5.23 17.31
N ALA A 76 -8.30 -4.52 18.40
CA ALA A 76 -8.19 -3.07 18.47
C ALA A 76 -6.70 -2.66 18.47
N ILE A 77 -6.21 -2.09 17.37
CA ILE A 77 -4.76 -1.93 17.11
C ILE A 77 -4.04 -1.09 18.18
N ALA A 78 -4.70 -0.06 18.73
CA ALA A 78 -4.09 0.81 19.74
C ALA A 78 -3.97 0.15 21.13
N GLU A 79 -4.78 -0.88 21.39
CA GLU A 79 -4.88 -1.55 22.69
C GLU A 79 -4.26 -2.95 22.67
N ASP A 80 -4.04 -3.49 21.48
CA ASP A 80 -3.57 -4.85 21.30
C ASP A 80 -2.07 -4.96 21.57
N ALA A 81 -1.74 -5.66 22.66
CA ALA A 81 -0.37 -5.96 23.05
C ALA A 81 0.25 -7.12 22.24
N SER A 82 -0.57 -7.88 21.50
CA SER A 82 -0.12 -9.03 20.73
C SER A 82 0.19 -8.67 19.29
N PHE A 83 1.25 -9.23 18.73
CA PHE A 83 1.61 -9.08 17.32
C PHE A 83 1.72 -10.45 16.68
N LYS A 84 1.15 -10.59 15.48
CA LYS A 84 1.33 -11.79 14.66
C LYS A 84 2.11 -11.44 13.40
N PRO A 85 3.19 -12.18 13.06
CA PRO A 85 3.78 -12.05 11.74
C PRO A 85 2.74 -12.49 10.68
N ALA A 86 2.75 -11.80 9.55
CA ALA A 86 1.84 -12.09 8.45
C ALA A 86 2.60 -12.18 7.14
N LEU A 87 2.41 -13.29 6.42
CA LEU A 87 2.91 -13.45 5.06
C LEU A 87 1.93 -12.74 4.11
N GLN A 88 2.45 -11.80 3.34
CA GLN A 88 1.67 -11.00 2.40
C GLN A 88 2.06 -11.39 0.98
N THR A 89 1.08 -11.59 0.11
CA THR A 89 1.30 -11.91 -1.30
C THR A 89 0.73 -10.79 -2.16
N VAL A 90 1.55 -10.27 -3.07
CA VAL A 90 1.10 -9.32 -4.08
C VAL A 90 0.88 -10.09 -5.37
N LEU A 91 -0.38 -10.25 -5.77
CA LEU A 91 -0.72 -10.89 -7.04
C LEU A 91 -0.53 -9.87 -8.18
N HIS A 92 0.20 -10.26 -9.22
CA HIS A 92 0.48 -9.43 -10.39
C HIS A 92 0.59 -10.30 -11.64
N ASP A 93 -0.54 -10.91 -11.99
CA ASP A 93 -0.70 -11.76 -13.16
C ASP A 93 -1.86 -11.23 -14.04
N SER A 94 -2.21 -11.94 -15.12
CA SER A 94 -3.26 -11.50 -16.04
C SER A 94 -4.66 -11.49 -15.43
N GLN A 95 -4.92 -12.32 -14.42
CA GLN A 95 -6.19 -12.36 -13.69
C GLN A 95 -6.21 -11.32 -12.56
N HIS A 96 -5.04 -10.96 -12.03
CA HIS A 96 -4.84 -9.99 -10.95
C HIS A 96 -3.89 -8.86 -11.39
N PRO A 97 -4.31 -7.96 -12.31
CA PRO A 97 -3.43 -6.95 -12.90
C PRO A 97 -3.19 -5.75 -11.95
N SER A 98 -2.53 -6.00 -10.82
CA SER A 98 -2.11 -4.96 -9.88
C SER A 98 -1.30 -3.89 -10.61
N ARG A 99 -1.61 -2.61 -10.40
CA ARG A 99 -0.99 -1.52 -11.18
C ARG A 99 -0.86 -0.24 -10.37
N ILE A 100 0.01 0.64 -10.84
CA ILE A 100 0.05 2.05 -10.46
C ILE A 100 -0.51 2.89 -11.60
N THR A 101 -1.38 3.84 -11.28
CA THR A 101 -1.87 4.83 -12.24
C THR A 101 -1.06 6.10 -12.09
N LEU A 102 -0.39 6.53 -13.17
CA LEU A 102 0.40 7.76 -13.18
C LEU A 102 -0.28 8.80 -14.10
N PRO A 103 -0.56 10.02 -13.61
CA PRO A 103 -1.10 11.09 -14.45
C PRO A 103 0.01 11.64 -15.35
N LEU A 104 0.11 11.11 -16.57
CA LEU A 104 1.07 11.60 -17.56
C LEU A 104 0.60 12.93 -18.13
N VAL A 105 1.45 13.95 -18.06
CA VAL A 105 1.22 15.26 -18.69
C VAL A 105 2.03 15.31 -19.99
N PRO A 106 1.39 15.29 -21.17
CA PRO A 106 2.07 15.49 -22.45
C PRO A 106 2.74 16.86 -22.49
N ARG A 107 3.85 16.95 -23.22
CA ARG A 107 4.50 18.24 -23.53
C ARG A 107 4.12 18.70 -24.93
#